data_AF-A0AAV2YK72-F1
#
_entry.id   AF-A0AAV2YK72-F1
#
_cell.length_a   1.000
_cell.length_b   1.000
_cell.length_c   1.000
_cell.angle_alpha   90.00
_cell.angle_beta   90.00
_cell.angle_gamma   90.00
#
_symmetry.space_group_name_H-M   'P 1'
#
loop_
_entity.id
_entity.type
_entity.pdbx_description
1 polymer ?
#
loop_
_entity_poly.entity_id
_entity_poly.type
_entity_poly.pdbx_seq_one_letter_code
_entity_poly.pdbx_strand_id
1 'polypeptide(L)'
;MVVPSTRVIRSSHARTRTLIYQCCCGRPAHSSLSLPNPLRTHSSVQSNSTTPPTIESVPGTATHLYYDKFGRAADVLKLGKLAVPMPTNHQVLIQVHAVSIYALDCKRRNGDTKQLFSETLPIRVGYECSGVVVGEEVTQWRVGQEVIACVNPTDYAATRTYIAVDDDSVALKPSALSHRDAAAIPMASVTAYQVLKRLNLKPGGSIVIAGSAGGHVFQAGRIVTTASVGVKTTLLQSIGVVDHIINYREAAWETKYMGDKFERPTA
;
A
#
# COMPACT_ATOMS: atom_id res chain seq x y z
N MET A 1 15.65 -10.13 17.03
CA MET A 1 16.05 -11.25 16.15
C MET A 1 16.15 -10.71 14.74
N VAL A 2 17.31 -10.87 14.09
CA VAL A 2 17.74 -10.14 12.89
C VAL A 2 16.95 -10.62 11.66
N VAL A 3 16.21 -9.69 11.03
CA VAL A 3 15.57 -9.89 9.71
C VAL A 3 16.66 -10.28 8.71
N PRO A 4 16.47 -11.31 7.85
CA PRO A 4 17.51 -11.73 6.92
C PRO A 4 17.93 -10.54 6.03
N SER A 5 19.24 -10.42 5.86
CA SER A 5 19.94 -9.24 5.35
C SER A 5 19.30 -8.65 4.10
N THR A 6 18.85 -7.40 4.23
CA THR A 6 18.66 -6.50 3.08
C THR A 6 20.05 -6.27 2.47
N ARG A 7 20.29 -6.72 1.23
CA ARG A 7 21.57 -6.50 0.57
C ARG A 7 21.61 -5.07 0.03
N VAL A 8 22.08 -4.15 0.86
CA VAL A 8 22.40 -2.79 0.47
C VAL A 8 23.72 -2.82 -0.32
N ILE A 9 23.65 -2.76 -1.65
CA ILE A 9 24.84 -2.61 -2.49
C ILE A 9 25.25 -1.13 -2.41
N ARG A 10 26.37 -0.87 -1.72
CA ARG A 10 27.01 0.46 -1.68
C ARG A 10 28.05 0.53 -2.79
N SER A 11 27.91 1.48 -3.71
CA SER A 11 29.03 1.87 -4.56
C SER A 11 29.98 2.72 -3.74
N SER A 12 31.27 2.38 -3.72
CA SER A 12 32.31 3.06 -2.95
C SER A 12 32.94 4.27 -3.65
N HIS A 13 32.47 4.64 -4.85
CA HIS A 13 33.19 5.58 -5.72
C HIS A 13 32.30 6.69 -6.33
N ALA A 14 31.35 7.26 -5.61
CA ALA A 14 30.56 8.39 -6.10
C ALA A 14 30.17 9.37 -4.98
N ARG A 15 30.23 10.68 -5.25
CA ARG A 15 29.66 11.72 -4.36
C ARG A 15 28.12 11.65 -4.25
N THR A 16 27.50 10.76 -5.01
CA THR A 16 26.05 10.50 -5.04
C THR A 16 25.78 9.08 -4.56
N ARG A 17 25.06 8.93 -3.44
CA ARG A 17 24.68 7.61 -2.89
C ARG A 17 23.55 7.00 -3.71
N THR A 18 23.89 6.21 -4.73
CA THR A 18 22.91 5.38 -5.46
C THR A 18 22.62 4.10 -4.68
N LEU A 19 21.35 3.88 -4.30
CA LEU A 19 20.90 2.72 -3.53
C LEU A 19 19.76 2.03 -4.29
N ILE A 20 19.97 0.76 -4.62
CA ILE A 20 19.05 -0.06 -5.43
C ILE A 20 18.19 -0.89 -4.48
N TYR A 21 16.86 -0.75 -4.57
CA TYR A 21 15.91 -1.54 -3.79
C TYR A 21 15.20 -2.56 -4.69
N GLN A 22 15.36 -3.86 -4.42
CA GLN A 22 14.77 -4.93 -5.22
C GLN A 22 13.53 -5.52 -4.52
N CYS A 23 12.36 -5.36 -5.13
CA CYS A 23 11.17 -6.10 -4.73
C CYS A 23 11.25 -7.54 -5.28
N CYS A 24 11.41 -8.52 -4.39
CA CYS A 24 11.48 -9.95 -4.75
C CYS A 24 10.10 -10.51 -5.12
N CYS A 25 9.71 -10.34 -6.39
CA CYS A 25 8.56 -11.02 -7.00
C CYS A 25 8.98 -11.65 -8.33
N GLY A 26 9.39 -12.92 -8.31
CA GLY A 26 9.77 -13.67 -9.50
C GLY A 26 8.68 -14.65 -9.97
N ARG A 27 8.06 -14.36 -11.13
CA ARG A 27 7.96 -15.20 -12.35
C ARG A 27 6.78 -14.74 -13.24
N PRO A 28 6.91 -14.82 -14.58
CA PRO A 28 5.90 -14.37 -15.52
C PRO A 28 4.87 -15.48 -15.77
N ALA A 29 3.58 -15.18 -15.64
CA ALA A 29 2.52 -15.96 -16.29
C ALA A 29 2.25 -15.32 -17.65
N HIS A 30 2.58 -16.03 -18.72
CA HIS A 30 2.15 -15.69 -20.07
C HIS A 30 0.68 -16.08 -20.22
N SER A 31 -0.22 -15.10 -20.20
CA SER A 31 -1.51 -15.19 -20.87
C SER A 31 -1.90 -13.80 -21.37
N SER A 32 -2.22 -13.72 -22.66
CA SER A 32 -2.70 -12.51 -23.32
C SER A 32 -4.06 -12.14 -22.73
N LEU A 33 -4.05 -11.23 -21.76
CA LEU A 33 -5.26 -10.55 -21.29
C LEU A 33 -5.61 -9.48 -22.33
N SER A 34 -6.68 -9.73 -23.08
CA SER A 34 -7.36 -8.70 -23.86
C SER A 34 -7.87 -7.61 -22.92
N LEU A 35 -7.72 -6.35 -23.35
CA LEU A 35 -8.26 -5.19 -22.65
C LEU A 35 -9.79 -5.34 -22.52
N PRO A 36 -10.39 -5.25 -21.32
CA PRO A 36 -11.81 -4.97 -21.24
C PRO A 36 -12.08 -3.57 -21.78
N ASN A 37 -13.21 -3.43 -22.47
CA ASN A 37 -13.73 -2.21 -23.09
C ASN A 37 -13.63 -0.96 -22.21
N PRO A 38 -13.58 0.25 -22.82
CA PRO A 38 -13.46 1.51 -22.09
C PRO A 38 -14.55 1.65 -21.03
N LEU A 39 -14.14 2.23 -19.89
CA LEU A 39 -14.95 2.54 -18.72
C LEU A 39 -16.36 2.99 -19.12
N ARG A 40 -17.37 2.16 -18.84
CA ARG A 40 -18.76 2.62 -18.81
C ARG A 40 -18.88 3.61 -17.66
N THR A 41 -18.95 4.89 -17.99
CA THR A 41 -19.42 5.92 -17.08
C THR A 41 -20.91 5.71 -16.88
N HIS A 42 -21.29 4.98 -15.83
CA HIS A 42 -22.64 5.11 -15.30
C HIS A 42 -22.70 6.44 -14.53
N SER A 43 -23.07 7.48 -15.25
CA SER A 43 -23.46 8.77 -14.71
C SER A 43 -24.84 8.66 -14.07
N SER A 44 -24.86 8.53 -12.75
CA SER A 44 -25.88 9.11 -11.87
C SER A 44 -25.43 8.92 -10.41
N VAL A 45 -24.59 9.84 -9.91
CA VAL A 45 -24.40 9.98 -8.47
C VAL A 45 -25.66 10.67 -7.95
N GLN A 46 -26.60 9.88 -7.44
CA GLN A 46 -27.60 10.44 -6.53
C GLN A 46 -26.86 10.81 -5.25
N SER A 47 -26.77 12.12 -4.98
CA SER A 47 -26.31 12.65 -3.72
C SER A 47 -27.36 12.36 -2.64
N ASN A 48 -27.35 11.14 -2.10
CA ASN A 48 -28.06 10.87 -0.88
C ASN A 48 -27.25 11.52 0.26
N SER A 49 -27.81 12.61 0.80
CA SER A 49 -27.35 13.21 2.05
C SER A 49 -27.63 12.23 3.18
N THR A 50 -26.71 11.30 3.40
CA THR A 50 -26.77 10.38 4.53
C THR A 50 -26.21 11.12 5.74
N THR A 51 -27.02 11.24 6.79
CA THR A 51 -26.60 11.72 8.12
C THR A 51 -25.30 11.00 8.52
N PRO A 52 -24.28 11.71 9.05
CA PRO A 52 -23.04 11.06 9.46
C PRO A 52 -23.34 9.95 10.49
N PRO A 53 -22.77 8.75 10.31
CA PRO A 53 -23.05 7.63 11.20
C PRO A 53 -22.65 7.99 12.64
N THR A 54 -23.60 7.92 13.57
CA THR A 54 -23.37 8.06 15.00
C THR A 54 -23.01 6.69 15.59
N ILE A 55 -22.32 6.66 16.73
CA ILE A 55 -21.94 5.40 17.39
C ILE A 55 -23.16 4.52 17.73
N GLU A 56 -24.33 5.12 17.94
CA GLU A 56 -25.61 4.44 18.18
C GLU A 56 -26.13 3.67 16.95
N SER A 57 -25.70 4.06 15.74
CA SER A 57 -26.06 3.39 14.48
C SER A 57 -25.14 2.20 14.14
N VAL A 58 -24.10 1.97 14.95
CA VAL A 58 -23.12 0.90 14.74
C VAL A 58 -23.74 -0.45 15.14
N PRO A 59 -23.71 -1.47 14.25
CA PRO A 59 -24.27 -2.78 14.57
C PRO A 59 -23.46 -3.49 15.66
N GLY A 60 -24.08 -4.40 16.41
CA GLY A 60 -23.35 -5.19 17.41
C GLY A 60 -22.32 -6.16 16.82
N THR A 61 -22.35 -6.43 15.51
CA THR A 61 -21.41 -7.33 14.83
C THR A 61 -20.83 -6.73 13.55
N ALA A 62 -19.55 -6.98 13.31
CA ALA A 62 -18.85 -6.69 12.07
C ALA A 62 -18.57 -7.98 11.30
N THR A 63 -18.79 -7.93 9.98
CA THR A 63 -18.27 -8.92 9.04
C THR A 63 -16.77 -8.75 8.87
N HIS A 64 -16.03 -9.86 8.78
CA HIS A 64 -14.61 -9.88 8.47
C HIS A 64 -14.23 -11.02 7.52
N LEU A 65 -13.14 -10.84 6.79
CA LEU A 65 -12.51 -11.89 5.98
C LEU A 65 -11.43 -12.61 6.80
N TYR A 66 -11.40 -13.94 6.72
CA TYR A 66 -10.42 -14.77 7.43
C TYR A 66 -10.15 -16.09 6.69
N TYR A 67 -9.15 -16.84 7.15
CA TYR A 67 -8.89 -18.23 6.74
C TYR A 67 -8.47 -19.07 7.95
N ASP A 68 -8.94 -20.31 8.02
CA ASP A 68 -8.65 -21.27 9.09
C ASP A 68 -7.76 -22.44 8.63
N LYS A 69 -7.31 -22.39 7.37
CA LYS A 69 -6.27 -23.25 6.79
C LYS A 69 -5.55 -22.48 5.67
N PHE A 70 -4.32 -22.87 5.39
CA PHE A 70 -3.55 -22.28 4.29
C PHE A 70 -3.99 -22.84 2.93
N GLY A 71 -3.97 -22.01 1.89
CA GLY A 71 -4.32 -22.45 0.53
C GLY A 71 -4.67 -21.31 -0.43
N ARG A 72 -5.21 -21.68 -1.60
CA ARG A 72 -5.65 -20.71 -2.63
C ARG A 72 -6.87 -19.94 -2.13
N ALA A 73 -7.01 -18.70 -2.60
CA ALA A 73 -8.06 -17.77 -2.16
C ALA A 73 -9.45 -18.38 -2.19
N ALA A 74 -9.79 -18.99 -3.33
CA ALA A 74 -11.09 -19.58 -3.61
C ALA A 74 -11.46 -20.73 -2.67
N ASP A 75 -10.47 -21.38 -2.06
CA ASP A 75 -10.67 -22.61 -1.30
C ASP A 75 -10.69 -22.36 0.22
N VAL A 76 -10.15 -21.22 0.68
CA VAL A 76 -9.87 -21.00 2.12
C VAL A 76 -10.41 -19.69 2.68
N LEU A 77 -10.66 -18.67 1.85
CA LEU A 77 -11.18 -17.40 2.34
C LEU A 77 -12.65 -17.53 2.73
N LYS A 78 -12.97 -17.07 3.93
CA LYS A 78 -14.29 -17.14 4.52
C LYS A 78 -14.70 -15.78 5.07
N LEU A 79 -16.01 -15.51 5.03
CA LEU A 79 -16.60 -14.40 5.76
C LEU A 79 -17.09 -14.89 7.12
N GLY A 80 -16.70 -14.19 8.17
CA GLY A 80 -17.15 -14.44 9.54
C GLY A 80 -17.84 -13.21 10.11
N LYS A 81 -18.45 -13.37 11.29
CA LYS A 81 -18.97 -12.27 12.10
C LYS A 81 -18.26 -12.26 13.44
N LEU A 82 -17.93 -11.07 13.93
CA LEU A 82 -17.35 -10.82 15.25
C LEU A 82 -18.02 -9.59 15.86
N ALA A 83 -17.91 -9.40 17.18
CA ALA A 83 -18.40 -8.19 17.82
C ALA A 83 -17.68 -6.96 17.26
N VAL A 84 -18.40 -5.85 17.03
CA VAL A 84 -17.73 -4.59 16.71
C VAL A 84 -16.85 -4.19 17.91
N PRO A 85 -15.56 -3.88 17.70
CA PRO A 85 -14.70 -3.46 18.79
C PRO A 85 -15.14 -2.10 19.33
N MET A 86 -15.13 -1.95 20.64
CA MET A 86 -15.20 -0.63 21.28
C MET A 86 -13.81 0.01 21.20
N PRO A 87 -13.67 1.26 20.73
CA PRO A 87 -12.39 1.96 20.77
C PRO A 87 -11.96 2.15 22.22
N THR A 88 -10.67 1.98 22.49
CA THR A 88 -10.03 2.33 23.77
C THR A 88 -9.49 3.76 23.73
N ASN A 89 -8.95 4.28 24.84
CA ASN A 89 -8.50 5.67 25.06
C ASN A 89 -7.47 6.24 24.06
N HIS A 90 -7.03 5.47 23.07
CA HIS A 90 -6.10 5.89 22.01
C HIS A 90 -6.54 5.41 20.63
N GLN A 91 -7.82 5.10 20.48
CA GLN A 91 -8.32 4.45 19.28
C GLN A 91 -9.50 5.20 18.69
N VAL A 92 -9.61 5.02 17.38
CA VAL A 92 -10.71 5.49 16.55
C VAL A 92 -11.40 4.27 15.97
N LEU A 93 -12.73 4.25 16.05
CA LEU A 93 -13.57 3.27 15.40
C LEU A 93 -13.91 3.76 13.99
N ILE A 94 -13.53 2.98 12.99
CA ILE A 94 -13.72 3.29 11.58
C ILE A 94 -14.73 2.31 10.99
N GLN A 95 -15.78 2.85 10.36
CA GLN A 95 -16.60 2.11 9.41
C GLN A 95 -15.83 2.01 8.10
N VAL A 96 -15.47 0.79 7.72
CA VAL A 96 -14.59 0.54 6.57
C VAL A 96 -15.40 0.51 5.28
N HIS A 97 -14.99 1.34 4.31
CA HIS A 97 -15.60 1.42 2.98
C HIS A 97 -14.79 0.65 1.94
N ALA A 98 -13.46 0.64 2.08
CA ALA A 98 -12.56 -0.05 1.19
C ALA A 98 -11.31 -0.54 1.91
N VAL A 99 -10.73 -1.61 1.38
CA VAL A 99 -9.46 -2.19 1.82
C VAL A 99 -8.61 -2.48 0.59
N SER A 100 -7.30 -2.44 0.75
CA SER A 100 -6.39 -2.95 -0.27
C SER A 100 -5.88 -4.34 0.11
N ILE A 101 -5.47 -5.10 -0.89
CA ILE A 101 -4.85 -6.41 -0.73
C ILE A 101 -3.47 -6.37 -1.38
N TYR A 102 -2.46 -6.74 -0.61
CA TYR A 102 -1.07 -6.81 -1.02
C TYR A 102 -0.68 -8.21 -1.46
N ALA A 103 0.41 -8.30 -2.23
CA ALA A 103 1.02 -9.59 -2.58
C ALA A 103 1.46 -10.38 -1.33
N LEU A 104 1.82 -9.68 -0.25
CA LEU A 104 2.15 -10.30 1.03
C LEU A 104 0.95 -11.04 1.61
N ASP A 105 -0.26 -10.51 1.47
CA ASP A 105 -1.49 -11.12 2.00
C ASP A 105 -1.73 -12.50 1.38
N CYS A 106 -1.52 -12.58 0.07
CA CYS A 106 -1.58 -13.84 -0.68
C CYS A 106 -0.52 -14.84 -0.20
N LYS A 107 0.73 -14.38 0.02
CA LYS A 107 1.83 -15.23 0.50
C LYS A 107 1.58 -15.73 1.93
N ARG A 108 1.06 -14.88 2.83
CA ARG A 108 0.64 -15.26 4.19
C ARG A 108 -0.45 -16.32 4.14
N ARG A 109 -1.51 -16.10 3.36
CA ARG A 109 -2.62 -17.06 3.19
C ARG A 109 -2.17 -18.40 2.58
N ASN A 110 -1.22 -18.38 1.65
CA ASN A 110 -0.66 -19.61 1.08
C ASN A 110 0.24 -20.37 2.07
N GLY A 111 0.72 -19.71 3.13
CA GLY A 111 1.66 -20.28 4.09
C GLY A 111 3.12 -20.16 3.68
N ASP A 112 3.43 -19.33 2.68
CA ASP A 112 4.80 -19.15 2.14
C ASP A 112 5.71 -18.37 3.11
N THR A 113 5.12 -17.76 4.14
CA THR A 113 5.80 -16.86 5.09
C THR A 113 5.68 -17.31 6.55
N LYS A 114 5.38 -18.59 6.83
CA LYS A 114 5.23 -19.12 8.20
C LYS A 114 6.47 -18.95 9.07
N GLN A 115 7.65 -18.94 8.44
CA GLN A 115 8.94 -18.69 9.07
C GLN A 115 9.18 -17.21 9.43
N LEU A 116 8.39 -16.29 8.84
CA LEU A 116 8.49 -14.85 9.10
C LEU A 116 7.45 -14.36 10.09
N PHE A 117 6.31 -15.06 10.19
CA PHE A 117 5.20 -14.68 11.05
C PHE A 117 4.74 -15.88 11.87
N SER A 118 4.83 -15.77 13.19
CA SER A 118 4.27 -16.74 14.12
C SER A 118 2.76 -16.52 14.24
N GLU A 119 1.99 -17.11 13.32
CA GLU A 119 0.54 -16.97 13.27
C GLU A 119 -0.17 -18.25 13.74
N THR A 120 -1.22 -18.08 14.54
CA THR A 120 -2.13 -19.16 14.93
C THR A 120 -3.43 -19.01 14.15
N LEU A 121 -3.87 -20.09 13.50
CA LEU A 121 -5.17 -20.11 12.79
C LEU A 121 -6.34 -20.06 13.80
N PRO A 122 -7.47 -19.41 13.48
CA PRO A 122 -7.76 -18.70 12.23
C PRO A 122 -7.09 -17.33 12.12
N ILE A 123 -6.68 -16.96 10.91
CA ILE A 123 -6.00 -15.70 10.61
C ILE A 123 -6.92 -14.75 9.85
N ARG A 124 -6.95 -13.50 10.29
CA ARG A 124 -7.69 -12.39 9.65
C ARG A 124 -6.80 -11.76 8.56
N VAL A 125 -7.38 -10.98 7.66
CA VAL A 125 -6.65 -10.50 6.46
C VAL A 125 -6.52 -8.98 6.48
N GLY A 126 -5.48 -8.48 5.81
CA GLY A 126 -5.33 -7.08 5.38
C GLY A 126 -4.59 -6.19 6.36
N TYR A 127 -3.93 -5.18 5.81
CA TYR A 127 -3.11 -4.21 6.55
C TYR A 127 -3.67 -2.80 6.59
N GLU A 128 -4.57 -2.45 5.68
CA GLU A 128 -5.01 -1.07 5.56
C GLU A 128 -6.44 -0.95 5.06
N CYS A 129 -7.03 0.20 5.34
CA CYS A 129 -8.38 0.52 4.94
C CYS A 129 -8.57 2.01 4.67
N SER A 130 -9.68 2.34 4.04
CA SER A 130 -10.26 3.67 4.01
C SER A 130 -11.72 3.60 4.42
N GLY A 131 -12.17 4.60 5.18
CA GLY A 131 -13.49 4.59 5.78
C GLY A 131 -13.83 5.90 6.46
N VAL A 132 -14.84 5.86 7.32
CA VAL A 132 -15.36 7.03 8.05
C VAL A 132 -15.26 6.76 9.55
N VAL A 133 -14.84 7.76 10.32
CA VAL A 133 -14.84 7.70 11.79
C VAL A 133 -16.28 7.65 12.31
N VAL A 134 -16.61 6.67 13.14
CA VAL A 134 -17.95 6.46 13.73
C VAL A 134 -17.95 6.40 15.26
N GLY A 135 -16.77 6.44 15.86
CA GLY A 135 -16.59 6.53 17.30
C GLY A 135 -15.12 6.83 17.61
N GLU A 136 -14.87 7.53 18.70
CA GLU A 136 -13.52 7.92 19.11
C GLU A 136 -13.49 8.11 20.63
N GLU A 137 -12.35 7.77 21.23
CA GLU A 137 -12.02 8.14 22.62
C GLU A 137 -10.81 9.08 22.65
N VAL A 138 -10.62 9.83 21.55
CA VAL A 138 -9.49 10.74 21.32
C VAL A 138 -9.97 12.05 20.73
N THR A 139 -9.24 13.14 20.99
CA THR A 139 -9.68 14.51 20.63
C THR A 139 -9.23 14.96 19.25
N GLN A 140 -8.28 14.25 18.63
CA GLN A 140 -7.68 14.65 17.36
C GLN A 140 -8.52 14.27 16.14
N TRP A 141 -9.44 13.33 16.30
CA TRP A 141 -10.38 12.89 15.28
C TRP A 141 -11.78 13.40 15.59
N ARG A 142 -12.67 13.32 14.61
CA ARG A 142 -14.10 13.59 14.77
C ARG A 142 -14.93 12.57 14.00
N VAL A 143 -16.04 12.13 14.61
CA VAL A 143 -17.08 11.37 13.92
C VAL A 143 -17.50 12.05 12.60
N GLY A 144 -17.62 11.26 11.54
CA GLY A 144 -17.94 11.70 10.18
C GLY A 144 -16.72 12.05 9.32
N GLN A 145 -15.50 12.08 9.87
CA GLN A 145 -14.30 12.31 9.06
C GLN A 145 -13.96 11.11 8.19
N GLU A 146 -13.69 11.39 6.91
CA GLU A 146 -13.14 10.40 5.98
C GLU A 146 -11.64 10.21 6.22
N VAL A 147 -11.24 8.96 6.47
CA VAL A 147 -9.88 8.61 6.86
C VAL A 147 -9.32 7.43 6.07
N ILE A 148 -8.00 7.31 6.12
CA ILE A 148 -7.23 6.14 5.73
C ILE A 148 -6.43 5.67 6.95
N ALA A 149 -6.22 4.36 7.09
CA ALA A 149 -5.51 3.81 8.23
C ALA A 149 -4.68 2.57 7.86
N CYS A 150 -3.55 2.42 8.54
CA CYS A 150 -2.81 1.16 8.62
C CYS A 150 -3.12 0.48 9.94
N VAL A 151 -3.41 -0.81 9.93
CA VAL A 151 -3.49 -1.60 11.18
C VAL A 151 -2.10 -2.00 11.63
N ASN A 152 -1.95 -2.27 12.92
CA ASN A 152 -0.71 -2.82 13.44
C ASN A 152 -0.33 -4.10 12.67
N PRO A 153 0.91 -4.21 12.14
CA PRO A 153 1.35 -5.39 11.39
C PRO A 153 1.20 -6.73 12.13
N THR A 154 1.15 -6.72 13.47
CA THR A 154 0.90 -7.91 14.28
C THR A 154 -0.55 -8.37 14.27
N ASP A 155 -1.50 -7.44 14.08
CA ASP A 155 -2.93 -7.76 14.11
C ASP A 155 -3.45 -8.28 12.77
N TYR A 156 -2.92 -7.73 11.66
CA TYR A 156 -3.20 -8.16 10.27
C TYR A 156 -4.70 -8.43 10.04
N ALA A 157 -5.50 -7.38 10.18
CA ALA A 157 -6.92 -7.51 10.46
C ALA A 157 -7.81 -6.47 9.78
N ALA A 158 -7.33 -5.76 8.76
CA ALA A 158 -8.03 -4.63 8.16
C ALA A 158 -9.29 -5.00 7.35
N THR A 159 -9.42 -6.23 6.85
CA THR A 159 -10.57 -6.69 6.06
C THR A 159 -11.80 -6.95 6.94
N ARG A 160 -12.39 -5.89 7.48
CA ARG A 160 -13.61 -5.89 8.29
C ARG A 160 -14.51 -4.74 7.89
N THR A 161 -15.76 -4.79 8.31
CA THR A 161 -16.73 -3.70 8.13
C THR A 161 -16.58 -2.60 9.17
N TYR A 162 -16.08 -2.94 10.37
CA TYR A 162 -15.71 -1.98 11.42
C TYR A 162 -14.39 -2.39 12.06
N ILE A 163 -13.54 -1.42 12.36
CA ILE A 163 -12.24 -1.65 12.97
C ILE A 163 -11.87 -0.52 13.93
N ALA A 164 -11.37 -0.88 15.11
CA ALA A 164 -10.69 0.07 16.00
C ALA A 164 -9.21 0.06 15.65
N VAL A 165 -8.64 1.25 15.45
CA VAL A 165 -7.23 1.45 15.13
C VAL A 165 -6.66 2.53 16.02
N ASP A 166 -5.36 2.42 16.33
CA ASP A 166 -4.65 3.43 17.10
C ASP A 166 -4.67 4.76 16.35
N ASP A 167 -4.90 5.85 17.08
CA ASP A 167 -5.16 7.17 16.55
C ASP A 167 -3.97 7.74 15.76
N ASP A 168 -2.75 7.33 16.11
CA ASP A 168 -1.50 7.64 15.41
C ASP A 168 -1.31 6.90 14.07
N SER A 169 -2.15 5.91 13.81
CA SER A 169 -2.13 5.07 12.61
C SER A 169 -3.18 5.50 11.58
N VAL A 170 -3.85 6.62 11.84
CA VAL A 170 -4.90 7.21 11.02
C VAL A 170 -4.41 8.51 10.36
N ALA A 171 -4.86 8.75 9.13
CA ALA A 171 -4.67 10.01 8.42
C ALA A 171 -5.96 10.41 7.70
N LEU A 172 -6.12 11.71 7.41
CA LEU A 172 -7.24 12.18 6.59
C LEU A 172 -7.15 11.58 5.18
N LYS A 173 -8.29 11.13 4.66
CA LYS A 173 -8.40 10.70 3.27
C LYS A 173 -8.23 11.93 2.37
N PRO A 174 -7.41 11.86 1.30
CA PRO A 174 -7.41 12.90 0.29
C PRO A 174 -8.83 13.11 -0.26
N SER A 175 -9.35 14.34 -0.18
CA SER A 175 -10.74 14.65 -0.55
C SER A 175 -11.04 14.40 -2.03
N ALA A 176 -10.02 14.53 -2.89
CA ALA A 176 -10.12 14.30 -4.33
C ALA A 176 -10.26 12.81 -4.72
N LEU A 177 -10.01 11.87 -3.81
CA LEU A 177 -10.02 10.44 -4.11
C LEU A 177 -11.29 9.76 -3.59
N SER A 178 -11.69 8.68 -4.24
CA SER A 178 -12.69 7.76 -3.68
C SER A 178 -12.08 6.95 -2.53
N HIS A 179 -12.90 6.38 -1.64
CA HIS A 179 -12.40 5.43 -0.62
C HIS A 179 -11.66 4.24 -1.25
N ARG A 180 -12.15 3.75 -2.40
CA ARG A 180 -11.53 2.64 -3.14
C ARG A 180 -10.10 2.96 -3.52
N ASP A 181 -9.85 4.13 -4.08
CA ASP A 181 -8.51 4.53 -4.53
C ASP A 181 -7.63 4.92 -3.34
N ALA A 182 -8.22 5.61 -2.35
CA ALA A 182 -7.49 6.03 -1.16
C ALA A 182 -7.02 4.86 -0.28
N ALA A 183 -7.76 3.74 -0.28
CA ALA A 183 -7.37 2.55 0.48
C ALA A 183 -6.04 1.94 0.04
N ALA A 184 -5.52 2.27 -1.15
CA ALA A 184 -4.23 1.77 -1.66
C ALA A 184 -3.01 2.64 -1.26
N ILE A 185 -3.23 3.72 -0.51
CA ILE A 185 -2.21 4.72 -0.15
C ILE A 185 -1.38 4.35 1.09
N PRO A 186 -1.98 3.93 2.23
CA PRO A 186 -1.31 4.01 3.53
C PRO A 186 0.04 3.28 3.63
N MET A 187 0.06 1.96 3.44
CA MET A 187 1.23 1.10 3.55
C MET A 187 2.26 1.40 2.47
N ALA A 188 1.82 1.68 1.24
CA ALA A 188 2.72 2.10 0.16
C ALA A 188 3.45 3.40 0.53
N SER A 189 2.73 4.38 1.08
CA SER A 189 3.27 5.69 1.46
C SER A 189 4.20 5.60 2.67
N VAL A 190 3.80 4.87 3.72
CA VAL A 190 4.64 4.66 4.91
C VAL A 190 5.91 3.91 4.55
N THR A 191 5.81 2.87 3.70
CA THR A 191 6.98 2.11 3.24
C THR A 191 7.94 3.01 2.46
N ALA A 192 7.43 3.81 1.51
CA ALA A 192 8.24 4.75 0.75
C ALA A 192 8.92 5.79 1.67
N TYR A 193 8.16 6.40 2.58
CA TYR A 193 8.68 7.38 3.52
C TYR A 193 9.77 6.80 4.43
N GLN A 194 9.57 5.62 5.00
CA GLN A 194 10.58 4.97 5.84
C GLN A 194 11.86 4.66 5.06
N VAL A 195 11.75 4.24 3.80
CA VAL A 195 12.93 4.03 2.94
C VAL A 195 13.66 5.35 2.76
N LEU A 196 12.97 6.42 2.36
CA LEU A 196 13.60 7.73 2.16
C LEU A 196 14.31 8.26 3.40
N LYS A 197 13.65 8.13 4.57
CA LYS A 197 14.22 8.54 5.85
C LYS A 197 15.47 7.75 6.19
N ARG A 198 15.49 6.43 5.97
CA ARG A 198 16.68 5.58 6.17
C ARG A 198 17.80 5.89 5.19
N LEU A 199 17.47 6.29 3.97
CA LEU A 199 18.45 6.74 2.97
C LEU A 199 19.03 8.12 3.31
N ASN A 200 18.37 8.89 4.20
CA ASN A 200 18.66 10.30 4.47
C ASN A 200 18.73 11.10 3.16
N LEU A 201 17.76 10.84 2.25
CA LEU A 201 17.71 11.51 0.96
C LEU A 201 17.55 13.02 1.20
N LYS A 202 18.51 13.79 0.69
CA LYS A 202 18.44 15.24 0.77
C LYS A 202 17.51 15.78 -0.33
N PRO A 203 16.84 16.92 -0.09
CA PRO A 203 16.13 17.62 -1.16
C PRO A 203 17.01 17.78 -2.39
N GLY A 204 16.47 17.51 -3.57
CA GLY A 204 17.24 17.51 -4.83
C GLY A 204 17.99 16.21 -5.14
N GLY A 205 18.03 15.25 -4.21
CA GLY A 205 18.69 13.96 -4.41
C GLY A 205 17.96 13.04 -5.39
N SER A 206 18.71 12.17 -6.06
CA SER A 206 18.19 11.17 -7.00
C SER A 206 17.94 9.83 -6.31
N ILE A 207 16.87 9.12 -6.70
CA ILE A 207 16.59 7.75 -6.24
C ILE A 207 16.21 6.84 -7.40
N VAL A 208 16.66 5.58 -7.33
CA VAL A 208 16.26 4.52 -8.25
C VAL A 208 15.36 3.53 -7.50
N ILE A 209 14.13 3.36 -7.98
CA ILE A 209 13.10 2.49 -7.36
C ILE A 209 12.81 1.32 -8.30
N ALA A 210 13.18 0.10 -7.94
CA ALA A 210 12.90 -1.04 -8.82
C ALA A 210 11.42 -1.45 -8.76
N GLY A 211 10.81 -1.69 -9.92
CA GLY A 211 9.48 -2.29 -10.04
C GLY A 211 8.32 -1.45 -9.50
N SER A 212 8.51 -0.15 -9.27
CA SER A 212 7.44 0.74 -8.82
C SER A 212 6.49 1.04 -9.98
N ALA A 213 5.19 0.94 -9.72
CA ALA A 213 4.16 1.46 -10.62
C ALA A 213 3.72 2.89 -10.23
N GLY A 214 4.53 3.60 -9.43
CA GLY A 214 4.26 5.00 -9.06
C GLY A 214 4.04 5.24 -7.58
N GLY A 215 4.68 4.47 -6.68
CA GLY A 215 4.73 4.86 -5.27
C GLY A 215 5.29 6.27 -5.13
N HIS A 216 4.49 7.20 -4.62
CA HIS A 216 4.87 8.61 -4.47
C HIS A 216 6.06 8.73 -3.52
N VAL A 217 7.20 9.12 -4.06
CA VAL A 217 8.40 9.42 -3.29
C VAL A 217 8.45 10.91 -3.08
N PHE A 218 7.82 11.36 -2.02
CA PHE A 218 7.86 12.75 -1.61
C PHE A 218 9.32 13.19 -1.42
N GLN A 219 9.69 14.37 -1.95
CA GLN A 219 10.98 15.06 -1.77
C GLN A 219 12.19 14.60 -2.60
N ALA A 220 12.07 13.58 -3.46
CA ALA A 220 13.15 13.28 -4.41
C ALA A 220 13.26 14.36 -5.50
N GLY A 221 14.47 14.81 -5.81
CA GLY A 221 14.72 15.74 -6.92
C GLY A 221 14.72 15.05 -8.28
N ARG A 222 14.97 13.73 -8.31
CA ARG A 222 14.85 12.87 -9.49
C ARG A 222 14.42 11.46 -9.10
N ILE A 223 13.38 10.95 -9.74
CA ILE A 223 12.83 9.61 -9.57
C ILE A 223 13.08 8.78 -10.82
N VAL A 224 13.89 7.74 -10.67
CA VAL A 224 14.14 6.74 -11.71
C VAL A 224 13.46 5.44 -11.29
N THR A 225 12.74 4.78 -12.19
CA THR A 225 12.16 3.46 -11.88
C THR A 225 12.49 2.40 -12.91
N THR A 226 12.42 1.13 -12.53
CA THR A 226 12.53 0.02 -13.47
C THR A 226 11.14 -0.55 -13.76
N ALA A 227 10.81 -0.74 -15.03
CA ALA A 227 9.56 -1.34 -15.45
C ALA A 227 9.75 -2.14 -16.74
N SER A 228 9.02 -3.24 -16.87
CA SER A 228 8.92 -3.94 -18.17
C SER A 228 8.03 -3.12 -19.11
N VAL A 229 8.44 -3.02 -20.38
CA VAL A 229 7.70 -2.30 -21.43
C VAL A 229 6.23 -2.71 -21.47
N GLY A 230 5.33 -1.73 -21.59
CA GLY A 230 3.90 -1.92 -21.80
C GLY A 230 3.05 -0.99 -20.93
N VAL A 231 1.90 -1.47 -20.48
CA VAL A 231 0.91 -0.68 -19.72
C VAL A 231 1.53 0.05 -18.52
N LYS A 232 2.48 -0.58 -17.82
CA LYS A 232 3.17 0.05 -16.67
C LYS A 232 4.02 1.25 -17.07
N THR A 233 4.76 1.17 -18.18
CA THR A 233 5.61 2.29 -18.63
C THR A 233 4.77 3.47 -19.09
N THR A 234 3.67 3.22 -19.81
CA THR A 234 2.72 4.26 -20.23
C THR A 234 2.04 4.94 -19.04
N LEU A 235 1.62 4.16 -18.04
CA LEU A 235 1.01 4.70 -16.82
C LEU A 235 2.00 5.56 -16.01
N LEU A 236 3.23 5.09 -15.82
CA LEU A 236 4.27 5.85 -15.11
C LEU A 236 4.59 7.18 -15.80
N GLN A 237 4.60 7.20 -17.13
CA GLN A 237 4.79 8.42 -17.92
C GLN A 237 3.60 9.36 -17.79
N SER A 238 2.36 8.86 -17.85
CA SER A 238 1.17 9.71 -17.75
C SER A 238 0.97 10.33 -16.38
N ILE A 239 1.45 9.68 -15.31
CA ILE A 239 1.39 10.20 -13.94
C ILE A 239 2.39 11.35 -13.74
N GLY A 240 3.43 11.47 -14.58
CA GLY A 240 4.39 12.59 -14.55
C GLY A 240 5.31 12.63 -13.33
N VAL A 241 5.28 11.60 -12.47
CA VAL A 241 6.08 11.52 -11.22
C VAL A 241 7.46 10.88 -11.46
N VAL A 242 7.70 10.27 -12.62
CA VAL A 242 8.95 9.58 -12.93
C VAL A 242 9.72 10.33 -14.01
N ASP A 243 10.93 10.78 -13.67
CA ASP A 243 11.83 11.46 -14.61
C ASP A 243 12.45 10.50 -15.64
N HIS A 244 12.65 9.23 -15.25
CA HIS A 244 13.24 8.24 -16.14
C HIS A 244 12.80 6.81 -15.85
N ILE A 245 12.54 6.04 -16.91
CA ILE A 245 12.17 4.63 -16.81
C ILE A 245 13.29 3.78 -17.43
N ILE A 246 13.88 2.90 -16.62
CA ILE A 246 14.84 1.90 -17.06
C ILE A 246 14.06 0.64 -17.46
N ASN A 247 14.17 0.26 -18.73
CA ASN A 247 13.72 -1.04 -19.20
C ASN A 247 14.77 -2.11 -18.86
N TYR A 248 14.56 -2.82 -17.76
CA TYR A 248 15.50 -3.86 -17.30
C TYR A 248 15.52 -5.12 -18.20
N ARG A 249 14.68 -5.19 -19.25
CA ARG A 249 14.71 -6.25 -20.26
C ARG A 249 15.63 -5.93 -21.44
N GLU A 250 16.12 -4.70 -21.55
CA GLU A 250 17.16 -4.35 -22.51
C GLU A 250 18.49 -4.99 -22.12
N ALA A 251 19.22 -5.51 -23.09
CA ALA A 251 20.56 -6.03 -22.87
C ALA A 251 21.49 -4.92 -22.36
N ALA A 252 22.33 -5.24 -21.38
CA ALA A 252 23.33 -4.33 -20.79
C ALA A 252 22.76 -3.01 -20.21
N TRP A 253 21.51 -3.02 -19.74
CA TRP A 253 20.92 -1.86 -19.07
C TRP A 253 21.74 -1.43 -17.84
N GLU A 254 22.40 -2.36 -17.13
CA GLU A 254 23.26 -2.02 -16.01
C GLU A 254 24.42 -1.13 -16.46
N THR A 255 25.09 -1.45 -17.56
CA THR A 255 26.20 -0.65 -18.09
C THR A 255 25.75 0.73 -18.57
N LYS A 256 24.52 0.83 -19.07
CA LYS A 256 23.93 2.08 -19.56
C LYS A 256 23.59 3.04 -18.44
N TYR A 257 23.18 2.52 -17.27
CA TYR A 257 22.57 3.33 -16.21
C TYR A 257 23.31 3.27 -14.86
N MET A 258 24.16 2.28 -14.58
CA MET A 258 24.93 2.21 -13.33
C MET A 258 26.25 3.00 -13.44
N GLY A 259 26.60 3.78 -12.41
CA GLY A 259 27.82 4.61 -12.33
C GLY A 259 27.53 6.09 -12.00
N ASP A 260 28.51 6.99 -12.18
CA ASP A 260 28.38 8.45 -11.92
C ASP A 260 27.44 9.19 -12.90
N LYS A 261 26.79 8.47 -13.83
CA LYS A 261 26.03 9.03 -14.96
C LYS A 261 24.60 9.47 -14.61
N PHE A 262 24.24 9.49 -13.33
CA PHE A 262 22.92 9.91 -12.84
C PHE A 262 22.89 11.32 -12.22
N GLU A 263 23.80 12.19 -12.64
CA GLU A 263 23.66 13.64 -12.41
C GLU A 263 22.60 14.23 -13.36
N ARG A 264 21.91 15.29 -12.92
CA ARG A 264 20.95 16.02 -13.75
C ARG A 264 21.75 16.69 -14.89
N PRO A 265 21.28 16.69 -16.15
CA PRO A 265 21.80 17.67 -17.11
C PRO A 265 21.60 19.05 -16.48
N THR A 266 22.69 19.80 -16.32
CA THR A 266 22.60 21.21 -15.91
C THR A 266 21.76 21.93 -16.97
N ALA A 267 20.69 22.59 -16.50
CA ALA A 267 19.91 23.52 -17.32
C ALA A 267 20.80 24.68 -17.79
#